data_AF-A0A1F5YE93-F1
#
_entry.id   AF-A0A1F5YE93-F1
#
_cell.length_a   1.000
_cell.length_b   1.000
_cell.length_c   1.000
_cell.angle_alpha   90.00
_cell.angle_beta   90.00
_cell.angle_gamma   90.00
#
_symmetry.space_group_name_H-M   'P 1'
#
loop_
_entity.id
_entity.type
_entity.pdbx_description
1 polymer ?
#
loop_
_entity_poly.entity_id
_entity_poly.type
_entity_poly.pdbx_seq_one_letter_code
_entity_poly.pdbx_strand_id
1 'polypeptide(L)'
;MDGLYYARGRAYFIMTVEEEIKFTNQVYGVLFAEAGNVWRDLRDVNLGKLRRSAGFGVRLETPMGPIGLELGYGFDQTDNLGNPIKGKWVPHFRFGRFN
;
A
#
# COMPACT_ATOMS: atom_id res chain seq x y z
N MET A 1 -2.09 17.87 -28.76
CA MET A 1 -2.55 18.04 -27.37
C MET A 1 -3.20 16.72 -27.03
N ASP A 2 -2.40 15.79 -26.54
CA ASP A 2 -2.69 14.36 -26.69
C ASP A 2 -3.04 13.75 -25.34
N GLY A 3 -4.14 13.01 -25.37
CA GLY A 3 -4.90 12.58 -24.21
C GLY A 3 -4.14 11.70 -23.23
N LEU A 4 -4.69 11.73 -22.02
CA LEU A 4 -4.37 10.91 -20.86
C LEU A 4 -4.46 9.42 -21.21
N TYR A 5 -3.43 8.85 -21.81
CA TYR A 5 -3.28 7.40 -21.92
C TYR A 5 -2.98 6.89 -20.52
N TYR A 6 -4.04 6.42 -19.85
CA TYR A 6 -3.92 5.43 -18.78
C TYR A 6 -3.16 4.25 -19.37
N ALA A 7 -1.84 4.20 -19.17
CA ALA A 7 -0.99 3.16 -19.71
C ALA A 7 -1.36 1.84 -19.02
N ARG A 8 -2.27 1.10 -19.66
CA ARG A 8 -2.77 -0.18 -19.17
C ARG A 8 -1.63 -1.19 -19.27
N GLY A 9 -0.99 -1.48 -18.14
CA GLY A 9 0.10 -2.44 -18.09
C GLY A 9 -0.40 -3.89 -18.26
N ARG A 10 0.42 -4.75 -18.86
CA ARG A 10 0.12 -6.18 -19.07
C ARG A 10 0.83 -7.10 -18.10
N ALA A 11 1.82 -6.59 -17.36
CA ALA A 11 2.53 -7.32 -16.33
C ALA A 11 2.52 -6.51 -15.03
N TYR A 12 2.34 -7.18 -13.89
CA TYR A 12 2.38 -6.55 -12.58
C TYR A 12 3.03 -7.47 -11.56
N PHE A 13 3.59 -6.85 -10.52
CA PHE A 13 4.08 -7.54 -9.33
C PHE A 13 3.58 -6.77 -8.12
N ILE A 14 3.04 -7.50 -7.14
CA ILE A 14 2.58 -6.96 -5.86
C ILE A 14 3.05 -7.93 -4.79
N MET A 15 3.65 -7.40 -3.74
CA MET A 15 4.02 -8.12 -2.54
C MET A 15 3.59 -7.29 -1.34
N THR A 16 2.92 -7.94 -0.41
CA THR A 16 2.51 -7.36 0.86
C THR A 16 3.03 -8.26 1.97
N VAL A 17 3.69 -7.66 2.95
CA VAL A 17 4.08 -8.30 4.21
C VAL A 17 3.33 -7.55 5.31
N GLU A 18 2.59 -8.30 6.12
CA GLU A 18 1.83 -7.76 7.24
C GLU A 18 2.08 -8.65 8.47
N GLU A 19 2.40 -8.02 9.59
CA GLU A 19 2.57 -8.68 10.88
C GLU A 19 1.58 -8.08 11.87
N GLU A 20 0.78 -8.94 12.52
CA GLU A 20 -0.17 -8.55 13.55
C GLU A 20 0.35 -8.90 14.95
N ILE A 21 0.35 -7.92 15.84
CA ILE A 21 0.78 -8.05 17.22
C ILE A 21 -0.44 -7.94 18.12
N LYS A 22 -0.82 -9.05 18.76
CA LYS A 22 -1.96 -9.07 19.68
C LYS A 22 -1.56 -8.46 21.01
N PHE A 23 -2.16 -7.32 21.35
CA PHE A 23 -2.02 -6.74 22.68
C PHE A 23 -3.09 -7.28 23.63
N THR A 24 -4.32 -7.43 23.13
CA THR A 24 -5.45 -8.08 23.84
C THR A 24 -6.27 -8.91 22.86
N ASN A 25 -7.35 -9.55 23.33
CA ASN A 25 -8.29 -10.26 22.45
C ASN A 25 -9.07 -9.31 21.51
N GLN A 26 -9.07 -8.01 21.80
CA GLN A 26 -9.82 -7.01 21.04
C GLN A 26 -8.93 -5.95 20.39
N VAL A 27 -7.66 -5.83 20.79
CA VAL A 27 -6.75 -4.76 20.34
C VAL A 27 -5.52 -5.38 19.69
N TYR A 28 -5.25 -4.95 18.46
CA TYR A 28 -4.18 -5.46 17.62
C TYR A 28 -3.34 -4.31 17.11
N GLY A 29 -2.02 -4.43 17.21
CA GLY A 29 -1.08 -3.61 16.47
C GLY A 29 -0.78 -4.27 15.13
N VAL A 30 -0.52 -3.46 14.11
CA VAL A 30 -0.18 -3.97 12.78
C VAL A 30 1.05 -3.23 12.28
N LEU A 31 1.96 -3.99 11.69
CA LEU A 31 3.06 -3.48 10.88
C LEU A 31 2.88 -4.01 9.47
N PHE A 32 3.06 -3.16 8.47
CA PHE A 32 2.96 -3.58 7.09
C PHE A 32 4.06 -2.97 6.23
N ALA A 33 4.43 -3.70 5.19
CA ALA A 33 5.30 -3.25 4.12
C ALA A 33 4.76 -3.78 2.78
N GLU A 34 4.77 -2.92 1.77
CA GLU A 34 4.32 -3.29 0.43
C GLU A 34 5.38 -2.91 -0.60
N ALA A 35 5.43 -3.70 -1.66
CA ALA A 35 6.22 -3.39 -2.84
C ALA A 35 5.46 -3.83 -4.08
N GLY A 36 5.30 -2.94 -5.05
CA GLY A 36 4.61 -3.30 -6.28
C GLY A 36 4.88 -2.34 -7.43
N ASN A 37 4.64 -2.83 -8.64
CA ASN A 37 4.67 -2.01 -9.84
C ASN A 37 3.87 -2.68 -10.98
N VAL A 38 3.55 -1.87 -11.99
CA VAL A 38 2.91 -2.31 -13.23
C VAL A 38 3.78 -1.91 -14.42
N TRP A 39 3.95 -2.83 -15.37
CA TRP A 39 4.73 -2.64 -16.60
C TRP A 39 3.88 -2.88 -17.84
N ARG A 40 4.27 -2.25 -18.95
CA ARG A 40 3.57 -2.41 -20.24
C ARG A 40 3.74 -3.82 -20.80
N ASP A 41 4.94 -4.37 -20.72
CA ASP A 41 5.30 -5.69 -21.24
C ASP A 41 6.05 -6.55 -20.23
N LEU A 42 5.97 -7.88 -20.40
CA LEU A 42 6.71 -8.82 -19.56
C LEU A 42 8.23 -8.62 -19.66
N ARG A 43 8.72 -8.21 -20.85
CA ARG A 43 10.14 -7.91 -21.09
C ARG A 43 10.66 -6.69 -20.30
N ASP A 44 9.76 -5.84 -19.82
CA ASP A 44 10.09 -4.60 -19.10
C ASP A 44 10.12 -4.81 -17.58
N VAL A 45 9.80 -6.03 -17.09
CA VAL A 45 9.74 -6.33 -15.67
C VAL A 45 11.10 -6.12 -15.03
N ASN A 46 11.12 -5.27 -14.01
CA ASN A 46 12.31 -4.98 -13.22
C ASN A 46 11.95 -4.88 -11.74
N LEU A 47 12.21 -5.96 -10.99
CA LEU A 47 11.94 -6.04 -9.55
C LEU A 47 12.81 -5.09 -8.70
N GLY A 48 13.85 -4.49 -9.28
CA GLY A 48 14.62 -3.42 -8.63
C GLY A 48 13.92 -2.05 -8.67
N LYS A 49 12.86 -1.88 -9.48
CA LYS A 49 12.09 -0.64 -9.62
C LYS A 49 10.65 -0.82 -9.13
N LEU A 50 10.49 -1.22 -7.88
CA LEU A 50 9.19 -1.31 -7.22
C LEU A 50 8.86 -0.01 -6.49
N ARG A 51 7.59 0.37 -6.47
CA ARG A 51 7.09 1.39 -5.54
C ARG A 51 6.87 0.73 -4.20
N ARG A 52 7.50 1.28 -3.17
CA ARG A 52 7.48 0.72 -1.82
C ARG A 52 6.73 1.62 -0.87
N SER A 53 6.04 0.99 0.08
CA SER A 53 5.43 1.63 1.23
C SER A 53 5.69 0.80 2.47
N ALA A 54 5.65 1.44 3.63
CA ALA A 54 5.58 0.75 4.91
C ALA A 54 4.77 1.59 5.89
N GLY A 55 4.18 0.95 6.86
CA GLY A 55 3.36 1.63 7.84
C GLY A 55 3.04 0.78 9.04
N PHE A 56 2.24 1.38 9.90
CA PHE A 56 1.78 0.76 11.12
C PHE A 56 0.36 1.22 11.43
N GLY A 57 -0.33 0.46 12.27
CA GLY A 57 -1.68 0.81 12.68
C GLY A 57 -2.16 0.08 13.91
N VAL A 58 -3.38 0.41 14.30
CA VAL A 58 -4.11 -0.24 15.38
C VAL A 58 -5.45 -0.71 14.84
N ARG A 59 -5.82 -1.95 15.14
CA ARG A 59 -7.14 -2.53 14.86
C ARG A 59 -7.85 -2.86 16.17
N LEU A 60 -9.16 -2.68 16.15
CA LEU A 60 -10.06 -2.95 17.26
C LEU A 60 -11.20 -3.86 16.78
N GLU A 61 -11.40 -4.96 17.49
CA GLU A 61 -12.57 -5.80 17.34
C GLU A 61 -13.68 -5.25 18.23
N THR A 62 -14.73 -4.70 17.61
CA THR A 62 -15.90 -4.15 18.32
C THR A 62 -17.12 -5.04 18.08
N PRO A 63 -18.16 -4.96 18.93
CA PRO A 63 -19.42 -5.69 18.69
C PRO A 63 -20.09 -5.35 17.35
N MET A 64 -19.81 -4.17 16.78
CA MET A 64 -20.34 -3.71 15.49
C MET A 64 -19.47 -4.14 14.30
N GLY A 65 -18.33 -4.78 14.58
CA GLY A 65 -17.37 -5.25 13.60
C GLY A 65 -15.96 -4.66 13.80
N PRO A 66 -15.02 -5.08 12.94
CA PRO A 66 -13.65 -4.65 13.04
C PRO A 66 -13.45 -3.21 12.53
N ILE A 67 -12.66 -2.43 13.25
CA ILE A 67 -12.27 -1.06 12.85
C ILE A 67 -10.74 -0.90 12.93
N GLY A 68 -10.17 -0.12 12.02
CA GLY A 68 -8.72 0.01 11.91
C GLY A 68 -8.29 1.41 11.48
N LEU A 69 -7.24 1.91 12.12
CA LEU A 69 -6.54 3.14 11.78
C LEU A 69 -5.09 2.78 11.44
N GLU A 70 -4.67 3.11 10.23
CA GLU A 70 -3.33 2.83 9.72
C GLU A 70 -2.68 4.08 9.17
N LEU A 71 -1.38 4.20 9.38
CA LEU A 71 -0.56 5.27 8.85
C LEU A 71 0.54 4.67 7.98
N GLY A 72 0.44 4.89 6.67
CA GLY A 72 1.40 4.41 5.68
C GLY A 72 2.31 5.51 5.18
N TYR A 73 3.57 5.20 4.94
CA TYR A 73 4.53 6.08 4.29
C TYR A 73 4.92 5.49 2.93
N GLY A 74 4.71 6.25 1.85
CA GLY A 74 5.15 5.86 0.50
C GLY A 74 6.55 6.41 0.22
N PHE A 75 7.53 5.54 -0.01
CA PHE A 75 8.92 5.95 -0.23
C PHE A 75 9.18 6.45 -1.66
N ASP A 76 8.53 5.84 -2.65
CA ASP A 76 8.80 6.06 -4.08
C ASP A 76 7.65 6.79 -4.79
N GLN A 77 7.25 7.96 -4.27
CA GLN A 77 6.20 8.78 -4.90
C GLN A 77 6.71 9.49 -6.14
N THR A 78 5.83 9.63 -7.14
CA THR A 78 6.09 10.43 -8.35
C THR A 78 4.96 11.42 -8.59
N ASP A 79 5.25 12.56 -9.21
CA ASP A 79 4.23 13.46 -9.72
C ASP A 79 3.53 12.90 -10.98
N ASN A 80 2.61 13.67 -11.56
CA ASN A 80 1.89 13.31 -12.78
C ASN A 80 2.79 13.25 -14.03
N LEU A 81 4.01 13.78 -13.95
CA LEU A 81 5.01 13.76 -15.02
C LEU A 81 6.03 12.63 -14.83
N GLY A 82 5.93 11.86 -13.73
CA GLY A 82 6.84 10.77 -13.40
C GLY A 82 8.11 11.20 -12.66
N ASN A 83 8.24 12.47 -12.26
CA ASN A 83 9.39 12.93 -11.50
C ASN A 83 9.29 12.46 -10.05
N PRO A 84 10.39 12.01 -9.43
CA PRO A 84 10.41 11.65 -8.00
C PRO A 84 10.00 12.85 -7.13
N ILE A 85 9.10 12.60 -6.19
CA ILE A 85 8.71 13.57 -5.16
C ILE A 85 8.95 12.98 -3.77
N LYS A 86 9.07 13.84 -2.77
CA LYS A 86 9.25 13.41 -1.38
C LYS A 86 8.08 12.52 -0.95
N GLY A 87 8.42 11.38 -0.35
CA GLY A 87 7.44 10.48 0.26
C GLY A 87 6.58 11.16 1.31
N LYS A 88 5.33 10.71 1.44
CA LYS A 88 4.33 11.30 2.34
C LYS A 88 3.66 10.24 3.18
N TRP A 89 3.27 10.65 4.39
CA TRP A 89 2.38 9.90 5.26
C TRP A 89 0.95 10.01 4.75
N VAL A 90 0.25 8.87 4.69
CA VAL A 90 -1.13 8.75 4.24
C VAL A 90 -1.91 7.97 5.30
N PRO A 91 -2.91 8.58 5.95
CA PRO A 91 -3.79 7.86 6.86
C PRO A 91 -4.79 7.01 6.07
N HIS A 92 -5.02 5.79 6.53
CA HIS A 92 -6.01 4.86 6.02
C HIS A 92 -6.95 4.45 7.15
N PHE A 93 -8.25 4.48 6.87
CA PHE A 93 -9.28 3.99 7.77
C PHE A 93 -9.94 2.76 7.15
N ARG A 94 -10.04 1.67 7.91
CA ARG A 94 -10.73 0.46 7.50
C ARG A 94 -11.86 0.15 8.46
N PHE A 95 -13.00 -0.19 7.90
CA PHE A 95 -14.20 -0.57 8.63
C PHE A 95 -14.80 -1.80 7.96
N GLY A 96 -15.22 -2.77 8.77
CA GLY A 96 -15.77 -4.03 8.27
C GLY A 96 -14.70 -5.12 8.22
N ARG A 97 -14.77 -6.01 7.23
CA ARG A 97 -14.02 -7.28 7.27
C ARG A 97 -12.52 -7.05 7.01
N PHE A 98 -11.69 -7.49 7.98
CA PHE A 98 -10.28 -7.79 7.75
C PHE A 98 -10.19 -9.23 7.26
N ASN A 99 -9.68 -9.44 6.05
CA ASN A 99 -9.52 -10.78 5.48
C ASN A 99 -8.23 -10.87 4.71
#